data_AF-A0A521C2Z1-F1
#
_entry.id   AF-A0A521C2Z1-F1
#
_cell.length_a   1.000
_cell.length_b   1.000
_cell.length_c   1.000
_cell.angle_alpha   90.00
_cell.angle_beta   90.00
_cell.angle_gamma   90.00
#
_symmetry.space_group_name_H-M   'P 1'
#
loop_
_entity.id
_entity.type
_entity.pdbx_description
1 polymer ?
#
loop_
_entity_poly.entity_id
_entity_poly.type
_entity_poly.pdbx_seq_one_letter_code
_entity_poly.pdbx_strand_id
1 'polypeptide(L)'
;MDQHVYGVALVPLIMGVVELTKLWGVSSKWAALLSVLLGLTAGLTLVSPDSWIRGTIVGLAMGLSASGLYSGVKNTREGVRKRMYKRN
;
A
#
# COMPACT_ATOMS: atom_id res chain seq x y z
N MET A 1 -17.29 -20.12 0.69
CA MET A 1 -17.22 -18.69 0.31
C MET A 1 -15.81 -18.43 -0.16
N ASP A 2 -15.65 -18.17 -1.45
CA ASP A 2 -14.37 -18.19 -2.15
C ASP A 2 -13.39 -17.14 -1.63
N GLN A 3 -12.19 -17.59 -1.26
CA GLN A 3 -11.08 -16.78 -0.73
C GLN A 3 -10.64 -15.66 -1.69
N HIS A 4 -11.13 -15.68 -2.93
CA HIS A 4 -10.85 -14.74 -3.99
C HIS A 4 -11.50 -13.35 -3.81
N VAL A 5 -12.64 -13.25 -3.11
CA VAL A 5 -13.38 -11.97 -3.00
C VAL A 5 -12.78 -11.03 -1.94
N TYR A 6 -12.22 -11.57 -0.86
CA TYR A 6 -11.61 -10.75 0.20
C TYR A 6 -10.34 -10.03 -0.26
N GLY A 7 -9.52 -10.66 -1.11
CA GLY A 7 -8.25 -10.09 -1.57
C GLY A 7 -8.40 -8.81 -2.41
N VAL A 8 -9.51 -8.69 -3.16
CA VAL A 8 -9.75 -7.54 -4.05
C VAL A 8 -10.20 -6.31 -3.27
N ALA A 9 -11.04 -6.49 -2.24
CA ALA A 9 -11.55 -5.39 -1.42
C ALA A 9 -10.56 -4.91 -0.35
N LEU A 10 -9.60 -5.76 0.06
CA LEU A 10 -8.64 -5.41 1.12
C LEU A 10 -7.75 -4.21 0.76
N VAL A 11 -7.28 -4.12 -0.48
CA VAL A 11 -6.39 -3.04 -0.92
C VAL A 11 -7.07 -1.67 -0.84
N PRO A 12 -8.26 -1.44 -1.43
CA PRO A 12 -8.95 -0.16 -1.30
C PRO A 12 -9.37 0.13 0.15
N LEU A 13 -9.66 -0.90 0.95
CA LEU A 13 -9.92 -0.74 2.39
C LEU A 13 -8.69 -0.19 3.13
N ILE A 14 -7.52 -0.80 2.93
CA ILE A 14 -6.26 -0.34 3.53
C ILE A 14 -5.94 1.08 3.02
N MET A 15 -6.13 1.37 1.73
CA MET A 15 -5.98 2.72 1.20
C MET A 15 -6.88 3.72 1.92
N GLY A 16 -8.16 3.42 2.07
CA GLY A 16 -9.12 4.29 2.75
C GLY A 16 -8.70 4.61 4.19
N VAL A 17 -8.29 3.61 4.96
CA VAL A 17 -7.82 3.81 6.34
C VAL A 17 -6.56 4.69 6.39
N VAL A 18 -5.60 4.43 5.49
CA VAL A 18 -4.35 5.19 5.40
C VAL A 18 -4.62 6.65 5.01
N GLU A 19 -5.56 6.86 4.08
CA GLU A 19 -5.95 8.19 3.60
C GLU A 19 -6.66 9.00 4.69
N LEU A 20 -7.60 8.38 5.41
CA LEU A 20 -8.23 8.97 6.60
C LEU A 20 -7.20 9.39 7.65
N THR A 21 -6.16 8.59 7.85
CA THR A 21 -5.09 8.93 8.79
C THR A 21 -4.27 10.13 8.32
N LYS A 22 -4.02 10.25 7.00
CA LYS A 22 -3.36 11.43 6.42
C LYS A 22 -4.21 12.70 6.58
N LEU A 23 -5.55 12.59 6.50
CA LEU A 23 -6.46 13.72 6.72
C LEU A 23 -6.31 14.30 8.14
N TRP A 24 -5.89 13.51 9.13
CA TRP A 24 -5.62 13.96 10.49
C TRP A 24 -4.26 14.65 10.67
N GLY A 25 -3.54 14.94 9.59
CA GLY A 25 -2.25 15.65 9.63
C GLY A 25 -1.05 14.73 9.90
N VAL A 26 -1.24 13.41 9.88
CA VAL A 26 -0.15 12.44 10.04
C VAL A 26 0.77 12.51 8.81
N SER A 27 2.06 12.70 9.06
CA SER A 27 3.06 12.78 7.99
C SER A 27 3.08 11.48 7.15
N SER A 28 3.27 11.64 5.84
CA SER A 28 3.23 10.55 4.85
C SER A 28 4.10 9.34 5.21
N LYS A 29 5.21 9.55 5.93
CA LYS A 29 6.09 8.48 6.43
C LYS A 29 5.38 7.53 7.40
N TRP A 30 4.60 8.08 8.32
CA TRP A 30 3.83 7.32 9.31
C TRP A 30 2.62 6.65 8.68
N ALA A 31 1.98 7.29 7.70
CA ALA A 31 0.90 6.69 6.93
C ALA A 31 1.38 5.48 6.11
N ALA A 32 2.59 5.54 5.54
CA ALA A 32 3.20 4.41 4.86
C ALA A 32 3.52 3.25 5.83
N LEU A 33 4.06 3.54 7.01
CA LEU A 33 4.27 2.50 8.05
C LEU A 33 2.96 1.84 8.48
N LEU A 34 1.90 2.64 8.68
CA LEU A 34 0.56 2.14 8.99
C LEU A 34 0.03 1.21 7.90
N SER A 35 0.20 1.56 6.63
CA SER A 35 -0.24 0.70 5.51
C SER A 35 0.45 -0.67 5.52
N VAL A 36 1.72 -0.72 5.89
CA VAL A 36 2.50 -1.95 5.97
C VAL A 36 2.03 -2.80 7.15
N LEU A 37 1.82 -2.19 8.32
CA LEU A 37 1.28 -2.87 9.50
C LEU A 37 -0.12 -3.44 9.23
N LEU A 38 -1.00 -2.66 8.61
CA LEU A 38 -2.35 -3.09 8.23
C LEU A 38 -2.30 -4.21 7.18
N GLY A 39 -1.43 -4.09 6.18
CA GLY A 39 -1.21 -5.13 5.19
C GLY A 39 -0.68 -6.43 5.79
N LEU A 40 0.30 -6.36 6.68
CA LEU A 40 0.90 -7.53 7.34
C LEU A 40 -0.10 -8.27 8.22
N THR A 41 -0.81 -7.52 9.06
CA THR A 41 -1.82 -8.07 9.97
C THR A 41 -2.97 -8.69 9.18
N ALA A 42 -3.45 -8.03 8.13
CA ALA A 42 -4.49 -8.57 7.27
C ALA A 42 -4.00 -9.80 6.47
N GLY A 43 -2.78 -9.78 5.97
CA GLY A 43 -2.18 -10.90 5.24
C GLY A 43 -2.02 -12.17 6.08
N LEU A 44 -1.60 -12.00 7.34
CA LEU A 44 -1.40 -13.11 8.28
C LEU A 44 -2.71 -13.66 8.86
N THR A 45 -3.71 -12.81 9.11
CA THR A 45 -4.94 -13.21 9.81
C THR A 45 -6.09 -13.56 8.87
N LEU A 46 -6.23 -12.85 7.75
CA LEU A 46 -7.39 -12.97 6.85
C LEU A 46 -7.07 -13.73 5.55
N VAL A 47 -5.85 -13.59 5.01
CA VAL A 47 -5.54 -14.06 3.65
C VAL A 47 -4.93 -15.46 3.61
N SER A 48 -3.98 -15.77 4.49
CA SER A 48 -3.30 -17.07 4.48
C SER A 48 -2.83 -17.47 5.88
N PRO A 49 -3.76 -17.84 6.79
CA PRO A 49 -3.42 -18.26 8.15
C PRO A 49 -2.60 -19.57 8.17
N ASP A 50 -2.78 -20.46 7.17
CA ASP A 50 -2.05 -21.73 7.05
C ASP A 50 -0.56 -21.57 6.70
N SER A 51 -0.16 -20.43 6.14
CA SER A 51 1.23 -20.20 5.73
C SER A 51 1.65 -18.77 6.01
N TRP A 52 2.39 -18.58 7.10
CA TRP A 52 2.91 -17.29 7.54
C TRP A 52 3.79 -16.62 6.47
N ILE A 53 4.53 -17.41 5.68
CA ILE A 53 5.35 -16.90 4.57
C ILE A 53 4.47 -16.32 3.46
N ARG A 54 3.39 -17.02 3.09
CA ARG A 54 2.47 -16.53 2.06
C ARG A 54 1.69 -15.31 2.53
N GLY A 55 1.22 -15.34 3.79
CA GLY A 55 0.51 -14.23 4.42
C GLY A 55 1.33 -12.95 4.49
N THR A 56 2.61 -13.04 4.87
CA THR A 56 3.51 -11.87 4.91
C THR A 56 3.78 -11.30 3.52
N ILE A 57 4.09 -12.13 2.52
CA ILE A 57 4.36 -11.66 1.15
C ILE A 57 3.14 -10.95 0.55
N VAL A 58 1.96 -11.58 0.65
CA VAL A 58 0.73 -11.03 0.10
C VAL A 58 0.29 -9.79 0.88
N GLY A 59 0.39 -9.81 2.20
CA GLY A 59 0.08 -8.68 3.07
C GLY A 59 0.99 -7.47 2.82
N LEU A 60 2.30 -7.68 2.68
CA LEU A 60 3.25 -6.63 2.31
C LEU A 60 2.94 -6.06 0.92
N ALA A 61 2.65 -6.91 -0.06
CA ALA A 61 2.30 -6.47 -1.40
C ALA A 61 1.05 -5.57 -1.39
N MET A 62 0.00 -5.95 -0.64
CA MET A 62 -1.21 -5.14 -0.47
C MET A 62 -0.92 -3.81 0.25
N GLY A 63 -0.22 -3.85 1.39
CA GLY A 63 0.08 -2.66 2.19
C GLY A 63 0.97 -1.65 1.46
N LEU A 64 2.05 -2.11 0.82
CA LEU A 64 2.95 -1.26 0.04
C LEU A 64 2.25 -0.65 -1.18
N SER A 65 1.35 -1.40 -1.83
CA SER A 65 0.55 -0.89 -2.93
C SER A 65 -0.40 0.22 -2.46
N ALA A 66 -1.02 0.04 -1.29
CA ALA A 66 -1.92 1.02 -0.69
C ALA A 66 -1.22 2.30 -0.19
N SER A 67 0.05 2.21 0.21
CA SER A 67 0.84 3.37 0.69
C SER A 67 1.05 4.46 -0.38
N GLY A 68 0.86 4.10 -1.66
CA GLY A 68 1.19 4.95 -2.80
C GLY A 68 2.66 4.86 -3.23
N LEU A 69 3.44 3.89 -2.72
CA LEU A 69 4.87 3.71 -3.06
C LEU A 69 5.09 3.60 -4.57
N TYR A 70 4.25 2.84 -5.26
CA TYR A 70 4.33 2.69 -6.72
C TYR A 70 4.07 4.01 -7.45
N SER A 71 3.05 4.77 -7.03
CA SER A 71 2.69 6.05 -7.65
C SER A 71 3.67 7.18 -7.29
N GLY A 72 4.25 7.15 -6.09
CA GLY A 72 5.28 8.10 -5.65
C GLY A 72 6.56 7.97 -6.47
N VAL A 73 7.02 6.74 -6.73
CA VAL A 73 8.18 6.49 -7.59
C VAL A 73 7.91 6.95 -9.03
N LYS A 74 6.72 6.65 -9.57
CA LYS A 74 6.33 7.08 -10.92
C LYS A 74 6.29 8.61 -11.04
N ASN A 75 5.59 9.29 -10.14
CA ASN A 75 5.47 10.76 -10.15
C ASN A 75 6.84 11.45 -10.01
N THR A 76 7.73 10.90 -9.19
CA THR A 76 9.09 11.42 -9.04
C THR A 76 9.90 11.25 -10.33
N ARG A 77 9.84 10.07 -10.98
CA ARG A 77 10.51 9.83 -12.27
C ARG A 77 9.98 10.73 -13.38
N GLU A 78 8.66 10.92 -13.45
CA GLU A 78 8.03 11.82 -14.43
C GLU A 78 8.41 13.29 -14.20
N GLY A 79 8.44 13.73 -12.94
CA GLY A 79 8.87 15.08 -12.55
C GLY A 79 10.32 15.38 -12.95
N VAL A 80 11.23 14.42 -12.76
CA VAL A 80 12.64 14.53 -13.19
C VAL A 80 12.74 14.61 -14.73
N ARG A 81 12.02 13.75 -15.45
CA ARG A 81 12.01 13.77 -16.92
C ARG A 81 11.47 15.08 -17.50
N LYS A 82 10.39 15.63 -16.94
CA LYS A 82 9.84 16.94 -17.35
C LYS A 82 10.84 18.08 -17.13
N ARG A 83 11.59 18.05 -16.02
CA ARG A 83 12.65 19.07 -15.75
C ARG A 83 13.81 18.98 -16.74
N MET A 84 14.19 17.78 -17.19
CA MET A 84 15.20 17.60 -18.25
C MET A 84 14.71 18.14 -19.59
N TYR A 85 13.47 17.81 -20.00
CA TYR A 85 12.93 18.26 -21.29
C TYR A 85 12.75 19.79 -21.38
N LYS A 86 12.38 20.45 -20.28
CA LYS A 86 12.20 21.91 -20.24
C LYS A 86 13.53 22.69 -20.19
N ARG A 87 14.68 22.00 -20.13
CA ARG A 87 16.01 22.62 -20.01
C ARG A 87 16.85 22.49 -21.29
N ASN A 88 16.29 21.89 -22.34
CA ASN A 88 16.79 21.86 -23.71
C ASN A 88 15.90 22.74 -24.60
#